data_AF-A0A0P1MTU8-F1
#
_entry.id   AF-A0A0P1MTU8-F1
#
_cell.length_a   1.000
_cell.length_b   1.000
_cell.length_c   1.000
_cell.angle_alpha   90.00
_cell.angle_beta   90.00
_cell.angle_gamma   90.00
#
_symmetry.space_group_name_H-M   'P 1'
#
loop_
_entity.id
_entity.type
_entity.pdbx_description
1 polymer ?
#
loop_
_entity_poly.entity_id
_entity_poly.type
_entity_poly.pdbx_seq_one_letter_code
_entity_poly.pdbx_strand_id
1 'polypeptide(L)'
;MKKIVLLLTISILFFACGIKKYTIVERGNTKIIIGEFPIQLLKTNDFKWFNDGYSNFKIDETENFNIIKSKANKFDVIVFLGTWCPDSREHVPKFIRIMDEAGVSEKHIKLVGLDRDKTLKGLTDKYNITRVPTFIFFENGKEIGRIVEHPQVSLLNHIAKILSQK
;
A
#
# COMPACT_ATOMS: atom_id res chain seq x y z
N MET A 1 -65.18 10.08 11.26
CA MET A 1 -64.43 10.09 9.99
C MET A 1 -62.97 10.42 10.31
N LYS A 2 -62.06 9.69 9.65
CA LYS A 2 -60.59 9.68 9.78
C LYS A 2 -60.01 11.11 9.81
N LYS A 3 -58.89 11.36 10.49
CA LYS A 3 -57.55 11.31 9.87
C LYS A 3 -56.46 11.15 10.94
N ILE A 4 -55.86 9.97 10.96
CA ILE A 4 -54.56 9.71 11.60
C ILE A 4 -53.50 10.23 10.64
N VAL A 5 -52.75 11.25 11.05
CA VAL A 5 -51.60 11.76 10.30
C VAL A 5 -50.39 10.93 10.73
N LEU A 6 -50.07 9.90 9.94
CA LEU A 6 -48.87 9.10 10.09
C LEU A 6 -47.69 9.86 9.47
N LEU A 7 -46.88 10.52 10.30
CA LEU A 7 -45.61 11.11 9.90
C LEU A 7 -44.59 9.99 9.63
N LEU A 8 -44.49 9.57 8.37
CA LEU A 8 -43.39 8.73 7.89
C LEU A 8 -42.09 9.55 7.93
N THR A 9 -41.28 9.33 8.95
CA THR A 9 -39.88 9.76 8.95
C THR A 9 -39.13 8.94 7.91
N ILE A 10 -38.98 9.49 6.71
CA ILE A 10 -38.04 8.98 5.69
C ILE A 10 -36.65 9.04 6.31
N SER A 11 -36.15 7.90 6.77
CA SER A 11 -34.76 7.70 7.12
C SER A 11 -33.97 7.79 5.81
N ILE A 12 -33.36 8.95 5.57
CA ILE A 12 -32.43 9.15 4.46
C ILE A 12 -31.22 8.26 4.74
N LEU A 13 -31.23 7.06 4.18
CA LEU A 13 -30.05 6.23 4.04
C LEU A 13 -29.07 7.00 3.16
N PHE A 14 -28.20 7.78 3.80
CA PHE A 14 -26.98 8.30 3.19
C PHE A 14 -26.12 7.10 2.76
N PHE A 15 -26.38 6.57 1.56
CA PHE A 15 -25.42 5.74 0.86
C PHE A 15 -24.22 6.65 0.55
N ALA A 16 -23.25 6.67 1.46
CA ALA A 16 -21.93 7.19 1.18
C ALA A 16 -21.32 6.28 0.09
N CYS A 17 -21.59 6.61 -1.18
CA CYS A 17 -20.88 6.02 -2.29
C CYS A 17 -19.42 6.49 -2.16
N GLY A 18 -18.56 5.63 -1.61
CA GLY A 18 -17.15 5.91 -1.47
C GLY A 18 -16.54 6.20 -2.84
N ILE A 19 -16.06 7.43 -3.04
CA ILE A 19 -15.40 7.84 -4.28
C ILE A 19 -14.17 6.95 -4.46
N LYS A 20 -14.13 6.17 -5.54
CA LYS A 20 -12.94 5.42 -5.94
C LYS A 20 -11.83 6.43 -6.23
N LYS A 21 -10.71 6.30 -5.52
CA LYS A 21 -9.51 7.16 -5.68
C LYS A 21 -8.50 6.58 -6.67
N TYR A 22 -8.88 5.57 -7.44
CA TYR A 22 -8.04 4.92 -8.41
C TYR A 22 -8.80 4.61 -9.71
N THR A 23 -8.04 4.47 -10.79
CA THR A 23 -8.49 3.93 -12.07
C THR A 23 -7.63 2.72 -12.45
N ILE A 24 -8.17 1.84 -13.28
CA ILE A 24 -7.43 0.73 -13.90
C ILE A 24 -7.46 0.98 -15.40
N VAL A 25 -6.27 1.13 -15.99
CA VAL A 25 -6.11 1.30 -17.44
C VAL A 25 -5.45 0.07 -18.03
N GLU A 26 -5.90 -0.33 -19.20
CA GLU A 26 -5.31 -1.43 -19.96
C GLU A 26 -4.45 -0.88 -21.09
N ARG A 27 -3.19 -1.33 -21.17
CA ARG A 27 -2.27 -0.96 -22.25
C ARG A 27 -1.68 -2.25 -22.83
N GLY A 28 -2.26 -2.70 -23.94
CA GLY A 28 -2.05 -4.06 -24.43
C GLY A 28 -2.50 -5.07 -23.37
N ASN A 29 -1.67 -6.06 -23.08
CA ASN A 29 -1.99 -7.11 -22.09
C ASN A 29 -1.61 -6.73 -20.63
N THR A 30 -1.35 -5.45 -20.35
CA THR A 30 -0.95 -4.98 -19.01
C THR A 30 -2.03 -4.11 -18.37
N LYS A 31 -2.53 -4.54 -17.22
CA LYS A 31 -3.38 -3.75 -16.33
C LYS A 31 -2.55 -2.85 -15.42
N ILE A 32 -2.84 -1.55 -15.44
CA ILE A 32 -2.14 -0.52 -14.69
C ILE A 32 -3.11 0.13 -13.71
N ILE A 33 -2.80 0.07 -12.42
CA ILE A 33 -3.57 0.79 -11.40
C ILE A 33 -2.94 2.18 -11.20
N ILE A 34 -3.76 3.22 -11.22
CA ILE A 34 -3.34 4.62 -11.01
C ILE A 34 -4.19 5.20 -9.89
N GLY A 35 -3.56 5.75 -8.84
CA GLY A 35 -4.24 6.38 -7.70
C GLY A 35 -4.14 5.59 -6.39
N GLU A 36 -4.80 6.07 -5.32
CA GLU A 36 -4.86 5.37 -4.02
C GLU A 36 -5.81 4.17 -4.10
N PHE A 37 -5.34 2.97 -3.76
CA PHE A 37 -6.12 1.74 -3.95
C PHE A 37 -5.97 0.73 -2.80
N PRO A 38 -6.97 -0.15 -2.57
CA PRO A 38 -6.91 -1.18 -1.53
C PRO A 38 -6.07 -2.39 -1.96
N ILE A 39 -5.31 -2.98 -1.02
CA ILE A 39 -4.41 -4.13 -1.29
C ILE A 39 -5.13 -5.32 -1.95
N GLN A 40 -6.43 -5.47 -1.70
CA GLN A 40 -7.27 -6.53 -2.26
C GLN A 40 -7.25 -6.54 -3.79
N LEU A 41 -7.01 -5.41 -4.48
CA LEU A 41 -6.84 -5.40 -5.93
C LEU A 41 -5.62 -6.21 -6.38
N LEU A 42 -4.49 -6.14 -5.67
CA LEU A 42 -3.29 -6.91 -6.01
C LEU A 42 -3.48 -8.41 -5.75
N LYS A 43 -4.40 -8.79 -4.87
CA LYS A 43 -4.71 -10.20 -4.58
C LYS A 43 -5.54 -10.88 -5.68
N THR A 44 -6.04 -10.13 -6.66
CA THR A 44 -6.85 -10.66 -7.77
C THR A 44 -6.02 -11.40 -8.82
N ASN A 45 -6.69 -12.20 -9.66
CA ASN A 45 -6.05 -12.94 -10.76
C ASN A 45 -5.38 -12.04 -11.82
N ASP A 46 -5.72 -10.76 -11.87
CA ASP A 46 -5.08 -9.79 -12.76
C ASP A 46 -3.62 -9.52 -12.40
N PHE A 47 -3.24 -9.78 -11.14
CA PHE A 47 -1.90 -9.52 -10.61
C PHE A 47 -1.30 -10.78 -9.97
N LYS A 48 -1.32 -11.91 -10.68
CA LYS A 48 -0.79 -13.21 -10.19
C LYS A 48 0.59 -13.12 -9.54
N TRP A 49 1.47 -12.30 -10.11
CA TRP A 49 2.81 -12.02 -9.57
C TRP A 49 2.80 -11.61 -8.10
N PHE A 50 1.72 -10.96 -7.63
CA PHE A 50 1.59 -10.58 -6.23
C PHE A 50 1.41 -11.80 -5.35
N ASN A 51 0.44 -12.65 -5.68
CA ASN A 51 0.19 -13.87 -4.91
C ASN A 51 1.41 -14.80 -4.94
N ASP A 52 2.04 -14.97 -6.10
CA ASP A 52 3.25 -15.78 -6.26
C ASP A 52 4.41 -15.23 -5.42
N GLY A 53 4.68 -13.93 -5.51
CA GLY A 53 5.75 -13.27 -4.74
C GLY A 53 5.48 -13.29 -3.24
N TYR A 54 4.21 -13.16 -2.83
CA TYR A 54 3.79 -13.19 -1.45
C TYR A 54 3.95 -14.60 -0.84
N SER A 55 3.47 -15.64 -1.51
CA SER A 55 3.50 -17.02 -0.99
C SER A 55 4.90 -17.63 -1.00
N ASN A 56 5.73 -17.27 -1.97
CA ASN A 56 7.07 -17.84 -2.14
C ASN A 56 8.13 -17.15 -1.26
N PHE A 57 7.84 -15.96 -0.73
CA PHE A 57 8.77 -15.23 0.11
C PHE A 57 8.81 -15.81 1.53
N LYS A 58 10.02 -16.18 1.97
CA LYS A 58 10.31 -16.66 3.33
C LYS A 58 11.07 -15.60 4.10
N ILE A 59 10.77 -15.51 5.39
CA ILE A 59 11.40 -14.58 6.32
C ILE A 59 12.44 -15.38 7.11
N ASP A 60 13.71 -15.22 6.74
CA ASP A 60 14.82 -16.00 7.32
C ASP A 60 15.66 -15.18 8.34
N GLU A 61 15.45 -13.86 8.42
CA GLU A 61 16.21 -12.95 9.29
C GLU A 61 15.47 -12.64 10.60
N THR A 62 15.49 -13.59 11.54
CA THR A 62 14.68 -13.53 12.77
C THR A 62 14.91 -12.27 13.63
N GLU A 63 16.16 -11.80 13.77
CA GLU A 63 16.45 -10.62 14.60
C GLU A 63 15.84 -9.34 14.04
N ASN A 64 16.13 -9.04 12.77
CA ASN A 64 15.57 -7.87 12.10
C ASN A 64 14.04 -7.95 12.00
N PHE A 65 13.49 -9.16 11.81
CA PHE A 65 12.05 -9.35 11.79
C PHE A 65 11.42 -9.03 13.15
N ASN A 66 12.06 -9.44 14.25
CA ASN A 66 11.60 -9.12 15.60
C ASN A 66 11.60 -7.62 15.88
N ILE A 67 12.56 -6.86 15.33
CA ILE A 67 12.56 -5.39 15.41
C ILE A 67 11.28 -4.84 14.77
N ILE A 68 10.97 -5.25 13.54
CA ILE A 68 9.78 -4.80 12.80
C ILE A 68 8.51 -5.16 13.58
N LYS A 69 8.42 -6.40 14.07
CA LYS A 69 7.29 -6.89 14.88
C LYS A 69 7.09 -6.08 16.16
N SER A 70 8.16 -5.72 16.87
CA SER A 70 8.07 -4.91 18.11
C SER A 70 7.54 -3.47 17.88
N LYS A 71 7.62 -3.01 16.63
CA LYS A 71 7.18 -1.70 16.16
C LYS A 71 5.87 -1.75 15.39
N ALA A 72 5.22 -2.91 15.30
CA ALA A 72 3.97 -3.06 14.57
C ALA A 72 2.95 -2.01 15.01
N ASN A 73 2.33 -1.34 14.03
CA ASN A 73 1.32 -0.30 14.23
C ASN A 73 1.80 0.98 14.94
N LYS A 74 3.13 1.18 15.07
CA LYS A 74 3.73 2.43 15.58
C LYS A 74 4.21 3.37 14.48
N PHE A 75 4.09 2.94 13.23
CA PHE A 75 4.48 3.68 12.04
C PHE A 75 3.42 3.53 10.95
N ASP A 76 3.41 4.47 10.02
CA ASP A 76 2.64 4.41 8.77
C ASP A 76 3.59 4.25 7.58
N VAL A 77 3.11 3.63 6.50
CA VAL A 77 3.86 3.49 5.26
C VAL A 77 3.02 3.92 4.08
N ILE A 78 3.61 4.73 3.19
CA ILE A 78 3.07 4.98 1.85
C ILE A 78 3.96 4.26 0.85
N VAL A 79 3.33 3.42 0.02
CA VAL A 79 4.00 2.65 -1.04
C VAL A 79 3.55 3.19 -2.39
N PHE A 80 4.47 3.83 -3.09
CA PHE A 80 4.30 4.19 -4.49
C PHE A 80 4.79 3.04 -5.36
N LEU A 81 3.96 2.53 -6.25
CA LEU A 81 4.31 1.38 -7.10
C LEU A 81 3.73 1.52 -8.51
N GLY A 82 4.40 0.87 -9.47
CA GLY A 82 3.82 0.63 -10.79
C GLY A 82 3.47 -0.84 -10.94
N THR A 83 2.21 -1.20 -11.15
CA THR A 83 1.82 -2.62 -11.35
C THR A 83 2.40 -3.24 -12.64
N TRP A 84 2.97 -2.41 -13.50
CA TRP A 84 3.72 -2.77 -14.71
C TRP A 84 5.23 -2.92 -14.47
N CYS A 85 5.76 -2.42 -13.36
CA CYS A 85 7.20 -2.33 -13.11
C CYS A 85 7.75 -3.63 -12.50
N PRO A 86 8.83 -4.23 -13.05
CA PRO A 86 9.44 -5.45 -12.51
C PRO A 86 9.85 -5.34 -11.03
N ASP A 87 10.53 -4.26 -10.63
CA ASP A 87 10.97 -4.06 -9.24
C ASP A 87 9.78 -3.96 -8.29
N SER A 88 8.68 -3.35 -8.74
CA SER A 88 7.46 -3.26 -7.94
C SER A 88 6.85 -4.66 -7.75
N ARG A 89 6.85 -5.47 -8.81
CA ARG A 89 6.37 -6.85 -8.76
C ARG A 89 7.24 -7.74 -7.89
N GLU A 90 8.52 -7.43 -7.79
CA GLU A 90 9.44 -8.16 -6.93
C GLU A 90 9.27 -7.79 -5.45
N HIS A 91 9.31 -6.49 -5.12
CA HIS A 91 9.49 -6.06 -3.73
C HIS A 91 8.19 -5.82 -2.98
N VAL A 92 7.12 -5.40 -3.66
CA VAL A 92 5.83 -5.12 -2.99
C VAL A 92 5.23 -6.37 -2.35
N PRO A 93 5.19 -7.56 -2.99
CA PRO A 93 4.65 -8.75 -2.35
C PRO A 93 5.44 -9.18 -1.11
N LYS A 94 6.78 -9.09 -1.20
CA LYS A 94 7.70 -9.37 -0.07
C LYS A 94 7.44 -8.38 1.08
N PHE A 95 7.29 -7.09 0.77
CA PHE A 95 6.98 -6.06 1.77
C PHE A 95 5.67 -6.38 2.50
N ILE A 96 4.58 -6.64 1.75
CA ILE A 96 3.28 -6.94 2.34
C ILE A 96 3.34 -8.22 3.18
N ARG A 97 4.07 -9.25 2.73
CA ARG A 97 4.31 -10.47 3.51
C ARG A 97 4.99 -10.19 4.85
N ILE A 98 6.01 -9.32 4.87
CA ILE A 98 6.68 -8.91 6.12
C ILE A 98 5.71 -8.17 7.04
N MET A 99 4.94 -7.23 6.50
CA MET A 99 3.99 -6.42 7.28
C MET A 99 2.89 -7.29 7.91
N ASP A 100 2.32 -8.22 7.12
CA ASP A 100 1.26 -9.13 7.56
C ASP A 100 1.78 -10.05 8.70
N GLU A 101 2.95 -10.68 8.51
CA GLU A 101 3.56 -11.56 9.53
C GLU A 101 4.02 -10.80 10.78
N ALA A 102 4.42 -9.53 10.64
CA ALA A 102 4.76 -8.66 11.77
C ALA A 102 3.52 -8.16 12.53
N GLY A 103 2.30 -8.35 12.01
CA GLY A 103 1.06 -7.88 12.63
C GLY A 103 0.76 -6.39 12.41
N VAL A 104 1.29 -5.81 11.34
CA VAL A 104 0.96 -4.43 10.92
C VAL A 104 -0.41 -4.44 10.27
N SER A 105 -1.34 -3.64 10.79
CA SER A 105 -2.68 -3.49 10.26
C SER A 105 -2.66 -2.79 8.90
N GLU A 106 -3.47 -3.25 7.96
CA GLU A 106 -3.61 -2.65 6.62
C GLU A 106 -3.91 -1.14 6.68
N LYS A 107 -4.53 -0.63 7.76
CA LYS A 107 -4.79 0.82 7.93
C LYS A 107 -3.52 1.68 7.99
N HIS A 108 -2.40 1.09 8.38
CA HIS A 108 -1.09 1.75 8.43
C HIS A 108 -0.34 1.68 7.08
N ILE A 109 -0.94 1.05 6.06
CA ILE A 109 -0.31 0.85 4.75
C ILE A 109 -1.19 1.51 3.69
N LYS A 110 -0.65 2.51 3.02
CA LYS A 110 -1.29 3.14 1.87
C LYS A 110 -0.57 2.75 0.59
N LEU A 111 -1.33 2.26 -0.40
CA LEU A 111 -0.80 1.95 -1.72
C LEU A 111 -1.23 3.02 -2.73
N VAL A 112 -0.27 3.47 -3.54
CA VAL A 112 -0.47 4.48 -4.58
C VAL A 112 0.08 3.97 -5.90
N GLY A 113 -0.82 3.63 -6.81
CA GLY A 113 -0.49 3.19 -8.16
C GLY A 113 -0.08 4.36 -9.04
N LEU A 114 0.99 4.20 -9.82
CA LEU A 114 1.49 5.18 -10.77
C LEU A 114 1.47 4.65 -12.21
N ASP A 115 1.26 5.56 -13.17
CA ASP A 115 1.39 5.25 -14.58
C ASP A 115 2.87 5.11 -14.99
N ARG A 116 3.15 4.83 -16.27
CA ARG A 116 4.49 4.57 -16.82
C ARG A 116 5.46 5.74 -16.72
N ASP A 117 4.95 6.95 -16.71
CA ASP A 117 5.73 8.17 -16.46
C ASP A 117 6.12 8.32 -14.98
N LYS A 118 5.64 7.42 -14.11
CA LYS A 118 5.85 7.43 -12.65
C LYS A 118 5.33 8.70 -12.00
N THR A 119 4.28 9.31 -12.54
CA THR A 119 3.68 10.53 -11.99
C THR A 119 2.25 10.30 -11.52
N LEU A 120 1.86 11.06 -10.49
CA LEU A 120 0.47 11.26 -10.10
C LEU A 120 0.36 12.68 -9.55
N LYS A 121 -0.23 13.57 -10.35
CA LYS A 121 -0.24 15.02 -10.13
C LYS A 121 -0.54 15.38 -8.68
N GLY A 122 0.36 16.17 -8.08
CA GLY A 122 0.24 16.66 -6.71
C GLY A 122 0.68 15.68 -5.63
N LEU A 123 0.62 14.36 -5.86
CA LEU A 123 1.06 13.37 -4.88
C LEU A 123 2.53 12.98 -5.08
N THR A 124 2.96 12.69 -6.31
CA THR A 124 4.36 12.37 -6.59
C THR A 124 5.28 13.56 -6.33
N ASP A 125 4.81 14.78 -6.62
CA ASP A 125 5.55 16.02 -6.34
C ASP A 125 5.70 16.24 -4.83
N LYS A 126 4.61 16.04 -4.07
CA LYS A 126 4.60 16.19 -2.60
C LYS A 126 5.59 15.26 -1.90
N TYR A 127 5.72 14.02 -2.36
CA TYR A 127 6.60 13.03 -1.73
C TYR A 127 7.95 12.86 -2.45
N ASN A 128 8.21 13.67 -3.48
CA ASN A 128 9.42 13.65 -4.30
C ASN A 128 9.70 12.26 -4.90
N ILE A 129 8.69 11.68 -5.55
CA ILE A 129 8.74 10.33 -6.14
C ILE A 129 9.29 10.40 -7.56
N THR A 130 10.42 9.73 -7.79
CA THR A 130 11.06 9.63 -9.11
C THR A 130 11.21 8.18 -9.57
N ARG A 131 11.11 7.21 -8.66
CA ARG A 131 11.29 5.78 -8.94
C ARG A 131 10.23 4.94 -8.22
N VAL A 132 9.99 3.74 -8.74
CA VAL A 132 9.02 2.78 -8.19
C VAL A 132 9.66 1.39 -8.09
N PRO A 133 9.39 0.62 -7.02
CA PRO A 133 8.58 1.01 -5.88
C PRO A 133 9.33 2.01 -4.98
N THR A 134 8.61 2.86 -4.28
CA THR A 134 9.17 3.67 -3.18
C THR A 134 8.32 3.45 -1.94
N PHE A 135 8.95 3.01 -0.86
CA PHE A 135 8.33 2.80 0.46
C PHE A 135 8.76 3.95 1.36
N ILE A 136 7.82 4.74 1.88
CA ILE A 136 8.12 5.87 2.77
C ILE A 136 7.51 5.59 4.13
N PHE A 137 8.34 5.58 5.17
CA PHE A 137 7.97 5.28 6.54
C PHE A 137 7.79 6.57 7.34
N PHE A 138 6.73 6.62 8.14
CA PHE A 138 6.37 7.76 8.96
C PHE A 138 6.17 7.34 10.41
N GLU A 139 6.66 8.15 11.35
CA GLU A 139 6.26 8.09 12.76
C GLU A 139 5.75 9.49 13.16
N ASN A 140 4.58 9.54 13.81
CA ASN A 140 3.93 10.80 14.21
C ASN A 140 3.77 11.81 13.06
N GLY A 141 3.51 11.33 11.84
CA GLY A 141 3.34 12.14 10.64
C GLY A 141 4.65 12.70 10.05
N LYS A 142 5.81 12.41 10.65
CA LYS A 142 7.13 12.78 10.12
C LYS A 142 7.75 11.59 9.40
N GLU A 143 8.31 11.83 8.22
CA GLU A 143 9.10 10.82 7.52
C GLU A 143 10.36 10.47 8.32
N ILE A 144 10.56 9.19 8.59
CA ILE A 144 11.73 8.64 9.29
C ILE A 144 12.68 7.88 8.36
N GLY A 145 12.25 7.60 7.13
CA GLY A 145 13.10 6.97 6.13
C GLY A 145 12.31 6.46 4.92
N ARG A 146 13.03 6.11 3.86
CA ARG A 146 12.44 5.54 2.65
C ARG A 146 13.35 4.52 1.99
N ILE A 147 12.75 3.60 1.23
CA ILE A 147 13.42 2.63 0.36
C ILE A 147 13.02 2.95 -1.07
N VAL A 148 13.99 3.16 -1.96
CA VAL A 148 13.77 3.53 -3.36
C VAL A 148 14.25 2.40 -4.27
N GLU A 149 13.34 1.85 -5.07
CA GLU A 149 13.49 0.67 -5.94
C GLU A 149 13.91 -0.61 -5.22
N HIS A 150 15.18 -0.71 -4.85
CA HIS A 150 15.77 -1.92 -4.28
C HIS A 150 16.45 -1.62 -2.93
N PRO A 151 16.40 -2.56 -1.98
CA PRO A 151 17.16 -2.47 -0.75
C PRO A 151 18.66 -2.71 -1.01
N GLN A 152 19.53 -2.09 -0.22
CA GLN A 152 21.00 -2.21 -0.35
C GLN A 152 21.54 -3.59 0.06
N VAL A 153 20.84 -4.30 0.96
CA VAL A 153 21.25 -5.63 1.46
C VAL A 153 20.07 -6.61 1.35
N SER A 154 19.05 -6.41 2.16
CA SER A 154 17.76 -7.09 2.03
C SER A 154 16.65 -6.12 2.39
N LEU A 155 15.43 -6.40 1.92
CA LEU A 155 14.26 -5.57 2.23
C LEU A 155 14.04 -5.50 3.75
N LEU A 156 14.21 -6.65 4.41
CA LEU A 156 13.98 -6.81 5.84
C LEU A 156 15.03 -6.06 6.68
N ASN A 157 16.32 -6.19 6.34
CA ASN A 157 17.41 -5.39 6.90
C ASN A 157 17.13 -3.88 6.79
N HIS A 158 16.71 -3.42 5.60
CA HIS A 158 16.53 -1.99 5.36
C HIS A 158 15.34 -1.43 6.17
N ILE A 159 14.22 -2.18 6.24
CA ILE A 159 13.08 -1.80 7.07
C ILE A 159 13.50 -1.73 8.54
N ALA A 160 14.17 -2.76 9.07
CA ALA A 160 14.63 -2.79 10.45
C ALA A 160 15.58 -1.62 10.77
N LYS A 161 16.49 -1.28 9.86
CA LYS A 161 17.38 -0.13 9.97
C LYS A 161 16.61 1.19 10.04
N ILE A 162 15.56 1.38 9.25
CA ILE A 162 14.71 2.59 9.31
C ILE A 162 13.99 2.67 10.66
N LEU A 163 13.37 1.57 11.11
CA LEU A 163 12.56 1.53 12.34
C LEU A 163 13.38 1.54 13.65
N SER A 164 14.70 1.39 13.56
CA SER A 164 15.63 1.43 14.69
C SER A 164 16.26 2.81 14.93
N GLN A 165 16.01 3.77 14.05
CA GLN A 165 16.52 5.14 14.22
C GLN A 165 15.82 5.81 15.40
N LYS A 166 16.58 6.60 16.17
CA LYS A 166 16.09 7.41 17.30
C LYS A 166 15.87 8.84 16.86
#